data_AF-A0A922SK23-F1
#
_entry.id   AF-A0A922SK23-F1
#
_cell.length_a   1.000
_cell.length_b   1.000
_cell.length_c   1.000
_cell.angle_alpha   90.00
_cell.angle_beta   90.00
_cell.angle_gamma   90.00
#
_symmetry.space_group_name_H-M   'P 1'
#
loop_
_entity.id
_entity.type
_entity.pdbx_description
1 polymer ?
#
loop_
_entity_poly.entity_id
_entity_poly.type
_entity_poly.pdbx_seq_one_letter_code
_entity_poly.pdbx_strand_id
1 'polypeptide(L)'
;MKKGYKVTDVKREKKIGVAAENVEELVAKSCKKLGKKEYIDTGAAAKEFLSTNLKEKFKVFQKYIAAGDDAKTMLKLSEKTKEQSMSKRVKERMRGYYYKTKTALQSSDIYIHSKNGRGKKLIDQFLTDLRNILDSHKYNETYFNRKANKNARICDERGLFQCGGLWSADKCLYEGEHVINPYRSREERIIFQTWNLDHKIELSRSIIPKILQAIDGLYSGDIKCMLCDKGSKVGGIEADRYFLQIFTRENLKLVHIVCHYKGKHDAESGVYTLCKKCYGGQSIEYN
;
A
#
# COMPACT_ATOMS: atom_id res chain seq x y z
N MET A 1 -38.70 12.43 22.44
CA MET A 1 -38.11 13.64 23.06
C MET A 1 -36.99 14.16 22.16
N LYS A 2 -37.04 15.43 21.73
CA LYS A 2 -36.04 16.01 20.81
C LYS A 2 -34.68 16.12 21.49
N LYS A 3 -33.64 15.60 20.83
CA LYS A 3 -32.24 15.77 21.26
C LYS A 3 -31.54 16.78 20.34
N GLY A 4 -30.66 17.61 20.91
CA GLY A 4 -29.87 18.58 20.18
C GLY A 4 -28.54 17.98 19.71
N TYR A 5 -28.24 18.14 18.42
CA TYR A 5 -27.04 17.62 17.78
C TYR A 5 -26.25 18.76 17.13
N LYS A 6 -24.92 18.69 17.22
CA LYS A 6 -24.01 19.57 16.46
C LYS A 6 -23.51 18.79 15.25
N VAL A 7 -23.83 19.26 14.05
CA VAL A 7 -23.46 18.61 12.79
C VAL A 7 -22.48 19.53 12.05
N THR A 8 -21.40 18.94 11.54
CA THR A 8 -20.37 19.67 10.78
C THR A 8 -20.19 19.03 9.42
N ASP A 9 -19.84 19.81 8.40
CA ASP A 9 -19.42 19.22 7.13
C ASP A 9 -18.08 18.47 7.26
N VAL A 10 -17.76 17.65 6.25
CA VAL A 10 -16.55 16.81 6.22
C VAL A 10 -15.25 17.63 6.27
N LYS A 11 -15.27 18.85 5.73
CA LYS A 11 -14.12 19.77 5.74
C LYS A 11 -13.99 20.54 7.06
N ARG A 12 -14.98 20.42 7.95
CA ARG A 12 -15.12 21.14 9.22
C ARG A 12 -15.21 22.66 9.05
N GLU A 13 -15.67 23.12 7.89
CA GLU A 13 -15.76 24.55 7.55
C GLU A 13 -17.08 25.16 8.06
N LYS A 14 -18.17 24.39 8.05
CA LYS A 14 -19.50 24.82 8.51
C LYS A 14 -20.08 23.88 9.57
N LYS A 15 -20.51 24.47 10.70
CA LYS A 15 -21.15 23.76 11.83
C LYS A 15 -22.56 24.30 12.09
N ILE A 16 -23.51 23.40 12.29
CA ILE A 16 -24.93 23.73 12.54
C ILE A 16 -25.48 22.97 13.74
N GLY A 17 -26.42 23.60 14.45
CA GLY A 17 -27.24 22.94 15.47
C GLY A 17 -28.54 22.39 14.88
N VAL A 18 -28.86 21.13 15.19
CA VAL A 18 -30.08 20.45 14.73
C VAL A 18 -30.75 19.73 15.88
N ALA A 19 -32.02 20.04 16.15
CA ALA A 19 -32.85 19.28 17.06
C ALA A 19 -33.65 18.22 16.27
N ALA A 20 -33.55 16.96 16.69
CA ALA A 20 -34.22 15.83 16.04
C ALA A 20 -34.65 14.77 17.06
N GLU A 21 -35.70 14.04 16.74
CA GLU A 21 -36.25 12.94 17.53
C GLU A 21 -35.65 11.59 17.12
N ASN A 22 -35.22 11.47 15.86
CA ASN A 22 -34.58 10.28 15.32
C ASN A 22 -33.49 10.64 14.27
N VAL A 23 -32.76 9.62 13.82
CA VAL A 23 -31.62 9.80 12.91
C VAL A 23 -32.06 10.27 11.52
N GLU A 24 -33.22 9.81 11.03
CA GLU A 24 -33.76 10.19 9.72
C GLU A 24 -34.09 11.69 9.69
N GLU A 25 -34.77 12.18 10.73
CA GLU A 25 -35.09 13.59 10.91
C GLU A 25 -33.81 14.43 11.07
N LEU A 26 -32.80 13.92 11.81
CA LEU A 26 -31.50 14.58 11.95
C LEU A 26 -30.81 14.75 10.59
N VAL A 27 -30.77 13.70 9.77
CA VAL A 27 -30.14 13.72 8.43
C VAL A 27 -30.87 14.68 7.50
N ALA A 28 -32.21 14.61 7.43
CA ALA A 28 -33.01 15.46 6.56
C ALA A 28 -32.84 16.96 6.91
N LYS A 29 -32.92 17.32 8.20
CA LYS A 29 -32.74 18.70 8.67
C LYS A 29 -31.31 19.19 8.45
N SER A 30 -30.32 18.32 8.63
CA SER A 30 -28.91 18.66 8.43
C SER A 30 -28.59 18.93 6.96
N CYS A 31 -29.05 18.08 6.05
CA CYS A 31 -28.84 18.26 4.62
C CYS A 31 -29.55 19.50 4.07
N LYS A 32 -30.75 19.83 4.58
CA LYS A 32 -31.44 21.10 4.23
C LYS A 32 -30.64 22.32 4.69
N LYS A 33 -30.16 22.33 5.94
CA LYS A 33 -29.37 23.45 6.50
C LYS A 33 -27.96 23.59 5.91
N LEU A 34 -27.37 22.50 5.41
CA LEU A 34 -26.07 22.49 4.75
C LEU A 34 -26.13 22.66 3.22
N GLY A 35 -27.33 22.74 2.62
CA GLY A 35 -27.49 22.86 1.17
C GLY A 35 -27.05 21.60 0.40
N LYS A 36 -27.26 20.41 0.98
CA LYS A 36 -26.81 19.11 0.45
C LYS A 36 -27.97 18.18 0.10
N LYS A 37 -29.14 18.73 -0.26
CA LYS A 37 -30.35 17.96 -0.59
C LYS A 37 -30.13 16.97 -1.74
N GLU A 38 -29.40 17.39 -2.76
CA GLU A 38 -29.02 16.56 -3.92
C GLU A 38 -28.27 15.27 -3.54
N TYR A 39 -27.52 15.25 -2.43
CA TYR A 39 -26.79 14.07 -1.99
C TYR A 39 -27.69 13.02 -1.34
N ILE A 40 -28.79 13.44 -0.70
CA ILE A 40 -29.80 12.49 -0.21
C ILE A 40 -30.52 11.86 -1.39
N ASP A 41 -30.94 12.68 -2.35
CA ASP A 41 -31.68 12.21 -3.52
C ASP A 41 -30.80 11.28 -4.39
N THR A 42 -29.52 11.63 -4.57
CA THR A 42 -28.53 10.77 -5.23
C THR A 42 -28.27 9.48 -4.44
N GLY A 43 -28.18 9.55 -3.10
CA GLY A 43 -27.97 8.38 -2.24
C GLY A 43 -29.18 7.44 -2.21
N ALA A 44 -30.39 7.99 -2.21
CA ALA A 44 -31.64 7.25 -2.31
C ALA A 44 -31.76 6.57 -3.68
N ALA A 45 -31.50 7.30 -4.77
CA ALA A 45 -31.46 6.75 -6.12
C ALA A 45 -30.39 5.67 -6.28
N ALA A 46 -29.20 5.84 -5.68
CA ALA A 46 -28.16 4.82 -5.68
C ALA A 46 -28.56 3.57 -4.87
N LYS A 47 -29.20 3.76 -3.71
CA LYS A 47 -29.72 2.66 -2.89
C LYS A 47 -30.84 1.91 -3.61
N GLU A 48 -31.77 2.62 -4.23
CA GLU A 48 -32.86 2.06 -5.04
C GLU A 48 -32.29 1.33 -6.26
N PHE A 49 -31.30 1.91 -6.94
CA PHE A 49 -30.60 1.25 -8.03
C PHE A 49 -29.90 -0.04 -7.55
N LEU A 50 -29.29 -0.06 -6.37
CA LEU A 50 -28.66 -1.26 -5.83
C LEU A 50 -29.70 -2.30 -5.37
N SER A 51 -30.83 -1.89 -4.82
CA SER A 51 -31.88 -2.81 -4.34
C SER A 51 -32.73 -3.39 -5.48
N THR A 52 -33.00 -2.61 -6.52
CA THR A 52 -33.90 -3.00 -7.60
C THR A 52 -33.18 -3.91 -8.60
N ASN A 53 -33.74 -5.11 -8.79
CA ASN A 53 -33.23 -6.14 -9.68
C ASN A 53 -31.76 -6.53 -9.43
N LEU A 54 -31.34 -6.56 -8.15
CA LEU A 54 -30.01 -7.05 -7.75
C LEU A 54 -29.70 -8.41 -8.39
N LYS A 55 -30.68 -9.33 -8.45
CA LYS A 55 -30.53 -10.65 -9.12
C LYS A 55 -30.27 -10.53 -10.63
N GLU A 56 -30.94 -9.63 -11.34
CA GLU A 56 -30.71 -9.47 -12.78
C GLU A 56 -29.41 -8.74 -13.07
N LYS A 57 -29.07 -7.71 -12.28
CA LYS A 57 -27.78 -7.02 -12.36
C LYS A 57 -26.63 -7.97 -12.05
N PHE A 58 -26.81 -8.88 -11.08
CA PHE A 58 -25.85 -9.94 -10.78
C PHE A 58 -25.75 -10.95 -11.92
N LYS A 59 -26.88 -11.35 -12.56
CA LYS A 59 -26.87 -12.18 -13.76
C LYS A 59 -26.15 -11.52 -14.93
N VAL A 60 -26.32 -10.21 -15.13
CA VAL A 60 -25.60 -9.43 -16.15
C VAL A 60 -24.11 -9.39 -15.83
N PHE A 61 -23.73 -9.11 -14.58
CA PHE A 61 -22.34 -9.19 -14.13
C PHE A 61 -21.74 -10.59 -14.34
N GLN A 62 -22.48 -11.65 -14.01
CA GLN A 62 -22.07 -13.04 -14.26
C GLN A 62 -21.88 -13.32 -15.74
N LYS A 63 -22.77 -12.82 -16.62
CA LYS A 63 -22.63 -12.93 -18.07
C LYS A 63 -21.39 -12.20 -18.59
N TYR A 64 -21.08 -11.00 -18.09
CA TYR A 64 -19.85 -10.28 -18.46
C TYR A 64 -18.58 -10.97 -17.93
N ILE A 65 -18.64 -11.58 -16.74
CA ILE A 65 -17.54 -12.39 -16.20
C ILE A 65 -17.33 -13.65 -17.05
N ALA A 66 -18.40 -14.32 -17.47
CA ALA A 66 -18.34 -15.49 -18.33
C ALA A 66 -17.83 -15.16 -19.74
N ALA A 67 -18.33 -14.09 -20.37
CA ALA A 67 -17.85 -13.62 -21.67
C ALA A 67 -16.38 -13.17 -21.63
N GLY A 68 -15.96 -12.57 -20.50
CA GLY A 68 -14.56 -12.26 -20.24
C GLY A 68 -13.68 -13.50 -20.05
N ASP A 69 -14.25 -14.62 -19.60
CA ASP A 69 -13.54 -15.90 -19.52
C ASP A 69 -13.38 -16.53 -20.91
N ASP A 70 -14.35 -16.42 -21.82
CA ASP A 70 -14.25 -16.95 -23.18
C ASP A 70 -13.15 -16.22 -23.99
N ALA A 71 -13.09 -14.90 -23.89
CA ALA A 71 -12.00 -14.11 -24.48
C ALA A 71 -10.62 -14.44 -23.87
N LYS A 72 -10.58 -14.90 -22.61
CA LYS A 72 -9.36 -15.32 -21.92
C LYS A 72 -9.01 -16.79 -22.15
N THR A 73 -9.96 -17.59 -22.63
CA THR A 73 -9.76 -18.99 -23.01
C THR A 73 -8.89 -19.10 -24.26
N MET A 74 -8.94 -18.12 -25.17
CA MET A 74 -7.97 -18.02 -26.29
C MET A 74 -6.55 -17.58 -25.87
N LEU A 75 -6.35 -17.13 -24.62
CA LEU A 75 -5.05 -16.66 -24.09
C LEU A 75 -4.47 -17.59 -23.00
N LYS A 76 -4.98 -18.82 -22.87
CA LYS A 76 -4.47 -19.83 -21.92
C LYS A 76 -3.35 -20.69 -22.54
N LEU A 77 -2.21 -20.07 -22.80
CA LEU A 77 -0.91 -20.76 -22.85
C LEU A 77 -0.20 -20.59 -21.50
N SER A 78 -0.47 -21.55 -20.60
CA SER A 78 0.42 -22.16 -19.59
C SER A 78 -0.44 -22.62 -18.41
N GLU A 79 -0.51 -23.92 -18.17
CA GLU A 79 -1.07 -24.52 -16.96
C GLU A 79 -0.26 -24.07 -15.73
N LYS A 80 -0.55 -22.87 -15.21
CA LYS A 80 0.09 -22.36 -14.00
C LYS A 80 -0.68 -22.85 -12.78
N THR A 81 0.01 -23.51 -11.85
CA THR A 81 -0.57 -24.01 -10.59
C THR A 81 -1.16 -22.86 -9.76
N LYS A 82 -2.04 -23.16 -8.79
CA LYS A 82 -2.58 -22.14 -7.87
C LYS A 82 -1.44 -21.39 -7.17
N GLU A 83 -0.38 -22.08 -6.82
CA GLU A 83 0.82 -21.55 -6.19
C GLU A 83 1.55 -20.55 -7.09
N GLN A 84 1.80 -20.90 -8.35
CA GLN A 84 2.42 -20.00 -9.32
C GLN A 84 1.57 -18.75 -9.57
N SER A 85 0.23 -18.91 -9.62
CA SER A 85 -0.69 -17.78 -9.74
C SER A 85 -0.59 -16.84 -8.53
N MET A 86 -0.53 -17.38 -7.31
CA MET A 86 -0.40 -16.57 -6.09
C MET A 86 0.98 -15.92 -5.96
N SER A 87 2.06 -16.63 -6.33
CA SER A 87 3.40 -16.05 -6.46
C SER A 87 3.43 -14.89 -7.44
N LYS A 88 2.77 -15.01 -8.60
CA LYS A 88 2.66 -13.91 -9.57
C LYS A 88 1.98 -12.67 -8.96
N ARG A 89 0.93 -12.86 -8.15
CA ARG A 89 0.21 -11.74 -7.53
C ARG A 89 1.08 -10.95 -6.55
N VAL A 90 1.90 -11.61 -5.71
CA VAL A 90 2.80 -10.85 -4.83
C VAL A 90 3.92 -10.18 -5.62
N LYS A 91 4.45 -10.85 -6.65
CA LYS A 91 5.40 -10.28 -7.61
C LYS A 91 4.87 -8.99 -8.24
N GLU A 92 3.59 -8.96 -8.62
CA GLU A 92 2.92 -7.76 -9.17
C GLU A 92 2.80 -6.64 -8.13
N ARG A 93 2.50 -6.95 -6.87
CA ARG A 93 2.48 -5.94 -5.78
C ARG A 93 3.85 -5.32 -5.57
N MET A 94 4.91 -6.14 -5.51
CA MET A 94 6.29 -5.65 -5.36
C MET A 94 6.70 -4.77 -6.53
N ARG A 95 6.36 -5.15 -7.77
CA ARG A 95 6.57 -4.30 -8.95
C ARG A 95 5.83 -2.97 -8.81
N GLY A 96 4.58 -3.01 -8.34
CA GLY A 96 3.78 -1.81 -8.09
C GLY A 96 4.49 -0.84 -7.13
N TYR A 97 5.03 -1.33 -6.01
CA TYR A 97 5.78 -0.50 -5.07
C TYR A 97 7.06 0.07 -5.68
N TYR A 98 7.80 -0.74 -6.45
CA TYR A 98 8.99 -0.27 -7.15
C TYR A 98 8.66 0.83 -8.17
N TYR A 99 7.65 0.62 -9.02
CA TYR A 99 7.24 1.61 -10.02
C TYR A 99 6.71 2.89 -9.37
N LYS A 100 5.94 2.78 -8.28
CA LYS A 100 5.49 3.95 -7.53
C LYS A 100 6.67 4.77 -6.99
N THR A 101 7.69 4.09 -6.46
CA THR A 101 8.93 4.72 -5.99
C THR A 101 9.68 5.36 -7.15
N LYS A 102 9.94 4.61 -8.22
CA LYS A 102 10.60 5.07 -9.44
C LYS A 102 9.95 6.32 -10.01
N THR A 103 8.65 6.28 -10.26
CA THR A 103 7.92 7.42 -10.82
C THR A 103 8.03 8.63 -9.91
N ALA A 104 7.84 8.48 -8.59
CA ALA A 104 7.94 9.61 -7.67
C ALA A 104 9.35 10.24 -7.64
N LEU A 105 10.40 9.42 -7.63
CA LEU A 105 11.78 9.93 -7.65
C LEU A 105 12.11 10.61 -8.99
N GLN A 106 11.70 10.03 -10.11
CA GLN A 106 11.93 10.60 -11.45
C GLN A 106 11.08 11.84 -11.74
N SER A 107 10.01 12.08 -10.97
CA SER A 107 9.21 13.30 -11.03
C SER A 107 9.68 14.40 -10.06
N SER A 108 10.76 14.18 -9.31
CA SER A 108 11.29 15.16 -8.36
C SER A 108 12.11 16.28 -9.04
N ASP A 109 12.19 17.44 -8.41
CA ASP A 109 12.96 18.59 -8.91
C ASP A 109 14.45 18.24 -9.08
N ILE A 110 15.01 17.42 -8.17
CA ILE A 110 16.41 16.96 -8.23
C ILE A 110 16.67 16.15 -9.50
N TYR A 111 15.67 15.41 -9.99
CA TYR A 111 15.77 14.65 -11.23
C TYR A 111 15.56 15.55 -12.46
N ILE A 112 14.46 16.31 -12.47
CA ILE A 112 14.02 17.11 -13.62
C ILE A 112 14.96 18.29 -13.89
N HIS A 113 15.35 19.03 -12.84
CA HIS A 113 16.20 20.22 -12.91
C HIS A 113 17.66 19.91 -12.53
N SER A 114 18.09 18.67 -12.79
CA SER A 114 19.41 18.17 -12.41
C SER A 114 20.56 18.96 -13.08
N LYS A 115 21.26 19.81 -12.33
CA LYS A 115 22.50 20.48 -12.78
C LYS A 115 23.54 19.45 -13.22
N ASN A 116 24.06 19.60 -14.44
CA ASN A 116 25.06 18.71 -15.05
C ASN A 116 24.68 17.21 -15.02
N GLY A 117 23.38 16.88 -14.91
CA GLY A 117 22.91 15.49 -14.80
C GLY A 117 23.28 14.77 -13.50
N ARG A 118 23.83 15.45 -12.49
CA ARG A 118 24.26 14.80 -11.23
C ARG A 118 23.10 14.21 -10.42
N GLY A 119 22.03 14.98 -10.21
CA GLY A 119 20.83 14.50 -9.48
C GLY A 119 20.17 13.32 -10.18
N LYS A 120 20.06 13.39 -11.51
CA LYS A 120 19.60 12.27 -12.35
C LYS A 120 20.44 11.01 -12.13
N LYS A 121 21.77 11.11 -12.20
CA LYS A 121 22.69 9.98 -11.97
C LYS A 121 22.53 9.35 -10.58
N LEU A 122 22.38 10.16 -9.54
CA LEU A 122 22.17 9.67 -8.17
C LEU A 122 20.88 8.87 -8.04
N ILE A 123 19.77 9.38 -8.60
CA ILE A 123 18.48 8.69 -8.58
C ILE A 123 18.50 7.42 -9.42
N ASP A 124 19.07 7.46 -10.63
CA ASP A 124 19.16 6.30 -11.51
C ASP A 124 20.05 5.19 -10.89
N GLN A 125 21.13 5.56 -10.20
CA GLN A 125 21.96 4.61 -9.46
C GLN A 125 21.17 3.99 -8.31
N PHE A 126 20.53 4.79 -7.45
CA PHE A 126 19.71 4.29 -6.34
C PHE A 126 18.61 3.33 -6.82
N LEU A 127 17.91 3.66 -7.91
CA LEU A 127 16.88 2.82 -8.50
C LEU A 127 17.46 1.50 -9.06
N THR A 128 18.67 1.55 -9.61
CA THR A 128 19.38 0.35 -10.10
C THR A 128 19.75 -0.56 -8.94
N ASP A 129 20.32 -0.01 -7.86
CA ASP A 129 20.66 -0.77 -6.65
C ASP A 129 19.41 -1.39 -6.03
N LEU A 130 18.35 -0.59 -5.85
CA LEU A 130 17.07 -1.06 -5.31
C LEU A 130 16.45 -2.18 -6.17
N ARG A 131 16.56 -2.07 -7.50
CA ARG A 131 16.07 -3.10 -8.43
C ARG A 131 16.90 -4.37 -8.32
N ASN A 132 18.21 -4.27 -8.25
CA ASN A 132 19.10 -5.43 -8.11
C ASN A 132 18.81 -6.20 -6.82
N ILE A 133 18.60 -5.50 -5.70
CA ILE A 133 18.18 -6.13 -4.43
C ILE A 133 16.81 -6.79 -4.58
N LEU A 134 15.85 -6.16 -5.26
CA LEU A 134 14.52 -6.72 -5.49
C LEU A 134 14.54 -7.97 -6.38
N ASP A 135 15.36 -7.97 -7.44
CA ASP A 135 15.57 -9.09 -8.35
C ASP A 135 16.26 -10.26 -7.64
N SER A 136 17.27 -10.01 -6.80
CA SER A 136 17.97 -11.05 -6.01
C SER A 136 17.04 -11.74 -5.01
N HIS A 137 16.08 -11.00 -4.44
CA HIS A 137 15.02 -11.53 -3.57
C HIS A 137 13.81 -12.07 -4.34
N LYS A 138 13.90 -12.17 -5.68
CA LYS A 138 12.86 -12.70 -6.57
C LYS A 138 11.50 -12.04 -6.36
N TYR A 139 11.47 -10.75 -6.04
CA TYR A 139 10.24 -10.00 -5.73
C TYR A 139 9.37 -10.67 -4.65
N ASN A 140 10.00 -11.31 -3.67
CA ASN A 140 9.32 -11.95 -2.53
C ASN A 140 8.21 -12.93 -2.98
N GLU A 141 8.47 -13.69 -4.05
CA GLU A 141 7.50 -14.57 -4.71
C GLU A 141 6.87 -15.65 -3.81
N THR A 142 7.50 -15.90 -2.67
CA THR A 142 7.12 -16.92 -1.69
C THR A 142 6.04 -16.45 -0.72
N TYR A 143 5.84 -15.14 -0.55
CA TYR A 143 4.94 -14.58 0.48
C TYR A 143 3.52 -15.12 0.39
N PHE A 144 2.98 -15.29 -0.82
CA PHE A 144 1.64 -15.83 -1.02
C PHE A 144 1.63 -17.29 -1.43
N ASN A 145 2.77 -17.99 -1.45
CA ASN A 145 2.88 -19.37 -1.87
C ASN A 145 2.79 -20.32 -0.66
N ARG A 146 1.66 -21.02 -0.50
CA ARG A 146 1.46 -21.98 0.61
C ARG A 146 2.47 -23.14 0.62
N LYS A 147 3.13 -23.48 -0.50
CA LYS A 147 4.17 -24.51 -0.56
C LYS A 147 5.58 -23.99 -0.27
N ALA A 148 5.75 -22.68 -0.09
CA ALA A 148 7.05 -22.11 0.30
C ALA A 148 7.36 -22.38 1.77
N ASN A 149 8.62 -22.12 2.15
CA ASN A 149 9.10 -22.25 3.53
C ASN A 149 8.22 -21.44 4.51
N LYS A 150 7.92 -22.01 5.69
CA LYS A 150 7.08 -21.40 6.75
C LYS A 150 7.50 -19.98 7.12
N ASN A 151 8.81 -19.70 7.15
CA ASN A 151 9.35 -18.39 7.52
C ASN A 151 9.19 -17.36 6.37
N ALA A 152 9.08 -17.83 5.13
CA ALA A 152 8.93 -16.98 3.96
C ALA A 152 7.46 -16.69 3.62
N ARG A 153 6.58 -17.68 3.75
CA ARG A 153 5.15 -17.53 3.43
C ARG A 153 4.38 -16.77 4.52
N ILE A 154 3.29 -16.11 4.11
CA ILE A 154 2.38 -15.38 5.02
C ILE A 154 1.22 -16.29 5.49
N CYS A 155 0.78 -17.22 4.65
CA CYS A 155 -0.28 -18.17 4.98
C CYS A 155 0.22 -19.41 5.72
N ASP A 156 -0.72 -20.16 6.30
CA ASP A 156 -0.45 -21.53 6.77
C ASP A 156 -0.22 -22.50 5.59
N GLU A 157 0.07 -23.77 5.89
CA GLU A 157 0.28 -24.81 4.88
C GLU A 157 -0.95 -25.14 4.03
N ARG A 158 -2.14 -24.84 4.54
CA ARG A 158 -3.42 -25.02 3.82
C ARG A 158 -3.70 -23.84 2.89
N GLY A 159 -2.96 -22.74 3.04
CA GLY A 159 -3.14 -21.49 2.30
C GLY A 159 -4.13 -20.53 2.95
N LEU A 160 -4.42 -20.69 4.25
CA LEU A 160 -5.24 -19.77 5.01
C LEU A 160 -4.40 -18.53 5.37
N PHE A 161 -4.86 -17.37 4.96
CA PHE A 161 -4.30 -16.07 5.31
C PHE A 161 -5.14 -15.45 6.43
N GLN A 162 -4.44 -14.83 7.38
CA GLN A 162 -5.06 -14.09 8.48
C GLN A 162 -4.74 -12.61 8.33
N CYS A 163 -5.71 -11.74 8.61
CA CYS A 163 -5.48 -10.31 8.64
C CYS A 163 -4.55 -9.97 9.80
N GLY A 164 -3.53 -9.15 9.52
CA GLY A 164 -2.67 -8.65 10.58
C GLY A 164 -3.35 -7.58 11.44
N GLY A 165 -4.42 -6.92 10.96
CA GLY A 165 -5.05 -5.78 11.64
C GLY A 165 -4.45 -4.42 11.28
N LEU A 166 -4.89 -3.37 11.98
CA LEU A 166 -4.43 -1.99 11.79
C LEU A 166 -2.89 -1.88 11.84
N TRP A 167 -2.34 -0.85 11.20
CA TRP A 167 -0.89 -0.61 11.16
C TRP A 167 -0.26 -0.49 12.56
N SER A 168 -1.01 0.08 13.52
CA SER A 168 -0.59 0.35 14.90
C SER A 168 -0.87 -0.80 15.88
N ALA A 169 -1.56 -1.86 15.45
CA ALA A 169 -1.88 -3.00 16.29
C ALA A 169 -1.05 -4.22 15.89
N ASP A 170 -0.82 -5.17 16.79
CA ASP A 170 -0.11 -6.41 16.47
C ASP A 170 -1.04 -7.47 15.84
N LYS A 171 -2.33 -7.40 16.14
CA LYS A 171 -3.35 -8.35 15.67
C LYS A 171 -4.58 -7.63 15.12
N CYS A 172 -5.38 -8.38 14.35
CA CYS A 172 -6.68 -7.92 13.90
C CYS A 172 -7.69 -7.99 15.05
N LEU A 173 -8.48 -6.92 15.22
CA LEU A 173 -9.58 -6.88 16.19
C LEU A 173 -10.76 -7.81 15.82
N TYR A 174 -10.80 -8.25 14.55
CA TYR A 174 -11.80 -9.19 14.02
C TYR A 174 -11.16 -10.59 13.93
N GLU A 175 -10.62 -11.06 15.04
CA GLU A 175 -9.92 -12.36 15.11
C GLU A 175 -10.89 -13.49 14.73
N GLY A 176 -10.45 -14.39 13.84
CA GLY A 176 -11.28 -15.48 13.30
C GLY A 176 -12.22 -15.07 12.15
N GLU A 177 -12.63 -13.80 12.05
CA GLU A 177 -13.52 -13.32 10.98
C GLU A 177 -12.75 -12.87 9.74
N HIS A 178 -11.68 -12.09 9.92
CA HIS A 178 -10.84 -11.66 8.81
C HIS A 178 -9.79 -12.72 8.45
N VAL A 179 -10.27 -13.80 7.85
CA VAL A 179 -9.48 -14.91 7.30
C VAL A 179 -9.91 -15.22 5.88
N ILE A 180 -9.00 -15.74 5.05
CA ILE A 180 -9.31 -16.09 3.65
C ILE A 180 -8.40 -17.17 3.12
N ASN A 181 -8.94 -18.08 2.28
CA ASN A 181 -8.14 -19.09 1.61
C ASN A 181 -8.27 -19.00 0.07
N PRO A 182 -7.44 -18.19 -0.62
CA PRO A 182 -7.51 -18.03 -2.08
C PRO A 182 -7.17 -19.30 -2.87
N TYR A 183 -6.74 -20.37 -2.19
CA TYR A 183 -6.52 -21.68 -2.78
C TYR A 183 -7.76 -22.58 -2.76
N ARG A 184 -8.75 -22.29 -1.90
CA ARG A 184 -9.95 -23.11 -1.72
C ARG A 184 -10.90 -22.99 -2.89
N SER A 185 -11.24 -21.77 -3.31
CA SER A 185 -12.16 -21.53 -4.43
C SER A 185 -11.72 -20.38 -5.35
N ARG A 186 -12.43 -20.20 -6.48
CA ARG A 186 -12.21 -19.08 -7.40
C ARG A 186 -12.68 -17.76 -6.76
N GLU A 187 -13.80 -17.80 -6.04
CA GLU A 187 -14.43 -16.68 -5.37
C GLU A 187 -13.51 -16.11 -4.29
N GLU A 188 -12.93 -16.96 -3.45
CA GLU A 188 -11.97 -16.52 -2.43
C GLU A 188 -10.71 -15.93 -3.06
N ARG A 189 -10.29 -16.44 -4.22
CA ARG A 189 -9.17 -15.86 -4.97
C ARG A 189 -9.50 -14.49 -5.55
N ILE A 190 -10.76 -14.25 -5.91
CA ILE A 190 -11.24 -12.93 -6.37
C ILE A 190 -11.31 -11.97 -5.18
N ILE A 191 -11.90 -12.40 -4.06
CA ILE A 191 -11.99 -11.58 -2.84
C ILE A 191 -10.59 -11.22 -2.33
N PHE A 192 -9.62 -12.13 -2.40
CA PHE A 192 -8.23 -11.85 -1.99
C PHE A 192 -7.59 -10.67 -2.75
N GLN A 193 -8.13 -10.27 -3.91
CA GLN A 193 -7.65 -9.09 -4.63
C GLN A 193 -7.94 -7.78 -3.89
N THR A 194 -8.96 -7.76 -3.02
CA THR A 194 -9.32 -6.59 -2.21
C THR A 194 -8.45 -6.46 -0.95
N TRP A 195 -7.76 -7.53 -0.56
CA TRP A 195 -6.82 -7.53 0.55
C TRP A 195 -5.56 -6.75 0.20
N ASN A 196 -5.07 -5.93 1.12
CA ASN A 196 -3.92 -5.06 0.87
C ASN A 196 -2.68 -5.59 1.59
N LEU A 197 -1.52 -5.35 1.00
CA LEU A 197 -0.25 -5.55 1.68
C LEU A 197 0.23 -4.16 2.07
N ASP A 198 -0.23 -3.71 3.23
CA ASP A 198 -0.18 -2.34 3.69
C ASP A 198 1.16 -2.03 4.37
N HIS A 199 1.66 -0.81 4.18
CA HIS A 199 2.93 -0.36 4.76
C HIS A 199 2.67 0.30 6.12
N LYS A 200 3.31 -0.18 7.20
CA LYS A 200 3.21 0.48 8.52
C LYS A 200 3.80 1.89 8.47
N ILE A 201 5.03 2.01 7.98
CA ILE A 201 5.68 3.27 7.57
C ILE A 201 5.30 3.54 6.12
N GLU A 202 4.50 4.57 5.90
CA GLU A 202 3.85 4.79 4.60
C GLU A 202 4.85 5.07 3.46
N LEU A 203 4.70 4.32 2.36
CA LEU A 203 5.56 4.46 1.18
C LEU A 203 5.60 5.89 0.63
N SER A 204 4.43 6.48 0.37
CA SER A 204 4.35 7.79 -0.28
C SER A 204 4.43 8.97 0.68
N ARG A 205 3.92 8.82 1.92
CA ARG A 205 3.90 9.91 2.89
C ARG A 205 5.19 10.01 3.71
N SER A 206 5.99 8.94 3.78
CA SER A 206 7.21 8.93 4.59
C SER A 206 8.44 8.39 3.85
N ILE A 207 8.43 7.16 3.34
CA ILE A 207 9.63 6.52 2.78
C ILE A 207 10.20 7.30 1.58
N ILE A 208 9.37 7.58 0.56
CA ILE A 208 9.80 8.30 -0.64
C ILE A 208 10.34 9.71 -0.31
N PRO A 209 9.66 10.55 0.50
CA PRO A 209 10.21 11.82 0.97
C PRO A 209 11.59 11.69 1.63
N LYS A 210 11.82 10.64 2.43
CA LYS A 210 13.11 10.43 3.12
C LYS A 210 14.21 9.96 2.19
N ILE A 211 13.89 9.19 1.15
CA ILE A 211 14.82 8.88 0.05
C ILE A 211 15.24 10.17 -0.66
N LEU A 212 14.29 11.04 -1.02
CA LEU A 212 14.60 12.32 -1.66
C LEU A 212 15.48 13.20 -0.76
N GLN A 213 15.17 13.26 0.53
CA GLN A 213 16.00 13.97 1.51
C GLN A 213 17.44 13.42 1.58
N ALA A 214 17.61 12.09 1.54
CA ALA A 214 18.94 11.47 1.51
C ALA A 214 19.72 11.82 0.23
N ILE A 215 19.04 11.79 -0.92
CA ILE A 215 19.64 12.12 -2.22
C ILE A 215 19.98 13.60 -2.30
N ASP A 216 19.13 14.48 -1.76
CA ASP A 216 19.41 15.93 -1.70
C ASP A 216 20.67 16.22 -0.87
N GLY A 217 20.81 15.57 0.28
CA GLY A 217 22.03 15.66 1.09
C GLY A 217 23.28 15.23 0.30
N LEU A 218 23.20 14.12 -0.47
CA LEU A 218 24.29 13.66 -1.33
C LEU A 218 24.59 14.63 -2.48
N TYR A 219 23.57 15.26 -3.03
CA TYR A 219 23.69 16.24 -4.11
C TYR A 219 24.37 17.53 -3.61
N SER A 220 23.91 18.04 -2.47
CA SER A 220 24.41 19.27 -1.83
C SER A 220 25.74 19.08 -1.09
N GLY A 221 26.15 17.82 -0.85
CA GLY A 221 27.34 17.52 -0.04
C GLY A 221 27.12 17.86 1.43
N ASP A 222 25.91 17.66 1.92
CA ASP A 222 25.56 17.83 3.32
C ASP A 222 24.81 16.59 3.79
N ILE A 223 25.57 15.52 4.06
CA ILE A 223 25.01 14.28 4.59
C ILE A 223 25.39 14.09 6.04
N LYS A 224 24.44 13.56 6.82
CA LYS A 224 24.65 13.11 8.19
C LYS A 224 24.75 11.59 8.19
N CYS A 225 25.91 11.05 8.56
CA CYS A 225 26.12 9.60 8.58
C CYS A 225 25.27 8.94 9.66
N MET A 226 24.44 7.97 9.30
CA MET A 226 23.55 7.28 10.27
C MET A 226 24.30 6.37 11.25
N LEU A 227 25.56 5.99 10.98
CA LEU A 227 26.34 5.10 11.85
C LEU A 227 27.22 5.83 12.86
N CYS A 228 27.81 6.97 12.49
CA CYS A 228 28.74 7.70 13.35
C CYS A 228 28.27 9.11 13.72
N ASP A 229 27.07 9.50 13.31
CA ASP A 229 26.42 10.79 13.54
C ASP A 229 27.18 12.02 13.00
N LYS A 230 28.31 11.83 12.29
CA LYS A 230 29.14 12.90 11.73
C LYS A 230 28.62 13.39 10.38
N GLY A 231 28.75 14.70 10.15
CA GLY A 231 28.57 15.32 8.85
C GLY A 231 29.67 14.91 7.86
N SER A 232 29.32 14.79 6.58
CA SER A 232 30.26 14.51 5.50
C SER A 232 29.84 15.19 4.20
N LYS A 233 30.85 15.57 3.40
CA LYS A 233 30.67 16.13 2.04
C LYS A 233 30.46 15.04 0.98
N VAL A 234 30.87 13.81 1.28
CA VAL A 234 30.84 12.66 0.37
C VAL A 234 30.40 11.39 1.10
N GLY A 235 29.69 10.51 0.39
CA GLY A 235 29.16 9.29 0.97
C GLY A 235 28.23 8.54 0.04
N GLY A 236 27.39 7.68 0.62
CA GLY A 236 26.41 6.85 -0.07
C GLY A 236 25.05 6.82 0.63
N ILE A 237 24.08 6.19 -0.02
CA ILE A 237 22.72 5.95 0.47
C ILE A 237 22.53 4.44 0.68
N GLU A 238 21.94 4.05 1.80
CA GLU A 238 21.73 2.63 2.15
C GLU A 238 20.46 2.09 1.49
N ALA A 239 20.59 1.57 0.27
CA ALA A 239 19.47 1.00 -0.47
C ALA A 239 18.81 -0.18 0.27
N ASP A 240 19.56 -0.99 1.00
CA ASP A 240 19.04 -2.13 1.77
C ASP A 240 18.03 -1.70 2.85
N ARG A 241 18.28 -0.61 3.57
CA ARG A 241 17.35 -0.09 4.59
C ARG A 241 16.01 0.30 3.98
N TYR A 242 16.04 0.96 2.83
CA TYR A 242 14.82 1.29 2.10
C TYR A 242 14.16 0.06 1.48
N PHE A 243 14.94 -0.92 1.01
CA PHE A 243 14.42 -2.19 0.52
C PHE A 243 13.57 -2.90 1.59
N LEU A 244 14.10 -3.01 2.82
CA LEU A 244 13.39 -3.61 3.96
C LEU A 244 12.04 -2.93 4.19
N GLN A 245 12.00 -1.59 4.15
CA GLN A 245 10.77 -0.84 4.37
C GLN A 245 9.78 -0.91 3.20
N ILE A 246 10.25 -0.99 1.96
CA ILE A 246 9.36 -0.94 0.79
C ILE A 246 8.80 -2.33 0.43
N PHE A 247 9.61 -3.38 0.54
CA PHE A 247 9.29 -4.67 -0.08
C PHE A 247 9.12 -5.82 0.90
N THR A 248 9.48 -5.65 2.17
CA THR A 248 9.52 -6.78 3.12
C THR A 248 8.47 -6.69 4.23
N ARG A 249 8.24 -7.82 4.87
CA ARG A 249 7.32 -7.97 6.01
C ARG A 249 7.76 -7.23 7.28
N GLU A 250 8.97 -6.66 7.31
CA GLU A 250 9.35 -5.75 8.40
C GLU A 250 8.41 -4.54 8.47
N ASN A 251 7.95 -4.08 7.31
CA ASN A 251 7.04 -2.95 7.19
C ASN A 251 5.72 -3.30 6.50
N LEU A 252 5.64 -4.42 5.79
CA LEU A 252 4.44 -4.86 5.06
C LEU A 252 3.56 -5.78 5.89
N LYS A 253 2.26 -5.48 5.89
CA LYS A 253 1.24 -6.21 6.64
C LYS A 253 0.06 -6.57 5.75
N LEU A 254 -0.30 -7.86 5.70
CA LEU A 254 -1.46 -8.29 4.92
C LEU A 254 -2.74 -7.97 5.72
N VAL A 255 -3.61 -7.15 5.15
CA VAL A 255 -4.81 -6.65 5.83
C VAL A 255 -6.05 -6.78 4.96
N HIS A 256 -7.17 -7.10 5.61
CA HIS A 256 -8.49 -6.99 5.01
C HIS A 256 -8.80 -5.52 4.69
N ILE A 257 -9.64 -5.25 3.69
CA ILE A 257 -9.97 -3.89 3.24
C ILE A 257 -10.51 -3.01 4.39
N VAL A 258 -11.23 -3.59 5.35
CA VAL A 258 -11.76 -2.90 6.53
C VAL A 258 -10.65 -2.49 7.51
N CYS A 259 -9.56 -3.26 7.58
CA CYS A 259 -8.40 -2.96 8.43
C CYS A 259 -7.33 -2.11 7.72
N HIS A 260 -7.52 -1.79 6.43
CA HIS A 260 -6.65 -0.90 5.69
C HIS A 260 -7.05 0.55 5.97
N TYR A 261 -6.42 1.13 6.99
CA TYR A 261 -6.62 2.52 7.37
C TYR A 261 -5.98 3.45 6.35
N LYS A 262 -6.77 4.35 5.73
CA LYS A 262 -6.28 5.27 4.67
C LYS A 262 -5.83 6.64 5.21
N GLY A 263 -6.04 6.90 6.50
CA GLY A 263 -5.55 8.11 7.16
C GLY A 263 -4.03 8.07 7.33
N LYS A 264 -3.45 9.12 7.93
CA LYS A 264 -2.01 9.20 8.17
C LYS A 264 -1.58 8.18 9.23
N HIS A 265 -0.47 7.47 9.01
CA HIS A 265 0.19 6.68 10.04
C HIS A 265 1.21 7.55 10.77
N ASP A 266 1.39 7.33 12.07
CA ASP A 266 2.34 8.12 12.87
C ASP A 266 3.78 7.59 12.78
N ALA A 267 4.00 6.48 12.07
CA ALA A 267 5.32 5.90 11.86
C ALA A 267 6.07 6.60 10.71
N GLU A 268 7.34 6.95 10.94
CA GLU A 268 8.18 7.63 9.95
C GLU A 268 9.46 6.85 9.60
N SER A 269 9.89 7.00 8.34
CA SER A 269 11.18 6.50 7.85
C SER A 269 12.31 7.46 8.22
N GLY A 270 13.53 6.93 8.23
CA GLY A 270 14.76 7.70 8.45
C GLY A 270 15.46 8.13 7.15
N VAL A 271 16.42 9.03 7.29
CA VAL A 271 17.37 9.40 6.23
C VAL A 271 18.60 8.50 6.37
N TYR A 272 18.79 7.54 5.47
CA TYR A 272 19.83 6.53 5.58
C TYR A 272 21.01 6.82 4.65
N THR A 273 21.92 7.69 5.11
CA THR A 273 23.17 8.01 4.40
C THR A 273 24.39 7.59 5.21
N LEU A 274 25.46 7.22 4.54
CA LEU A 274 26.75 6.86 5.15
C LEU A 274 27.87 7.76 4.64
N CYS A 275 28.77 8.19 5.53
CA CYS A 275 30.02 8.81 5.10
C CYS A 275 30.96 7.78 4.47
N LYS A 276 31.91 8.23 3.64
CA LYS A 276 32.88 7.36 2.94
C LYS A 276 33.59 6.35 3.86
N LYS A 277 33.93 6.75 5.10
CA LYS A 277 34.60 5.89 6.08
C LYS A 277 33.70 4.74 6.55
N CYS A 278 32.44 5.03 6.86
CA CYS A 278 31.48 4.02 7.31
C CYS A 278 30.95 3.16 6.16
N TYR A 279 30.91 3.71 4.94
CA TYR A 279 30.53 2.98 3.73
C TYR A 279 31.57 1.91 3.36
N GLY A 280 32.87 2.22 3.47
CA GLY A 280 33.96 1.27 3.16
C GLY A 280 34.36 0.32 4.30
N GLY A 281 33.87 0.54 5.53
CA GLY A 281 34.23 -0.24 6.72
C GLY A 281 33.37 -1.49 6.96
N GLN A 282 32.51 -1.88 6.01
CA GLN A 282 31.69 -3.09 6.12
C GLN A 282 32.44 -4.38 5.72
N SER A 283 33.66 -4.26 5.19
CA SER A 283 34.58 -5.38 5.02
C SER A 283 35.27 -5.68 6.35
N ILE A 284 34.94 -6.81 6.99
CA ILE A 284 35.76 -7.36 8.07
C ILE A 284 37.10 -7.74 7.43
N GLU A 285 38.17 -6.99 7.74
CA GLU A 285 39.54 -7.48 7.54
C GLU A 285 39.82 -8.49 8.65
N TYR A 286 39.81 -9.77 8.29
CA TYR A 286 40.34 -10.83 9.14
C TYR A 286 41.83 -10.94 8.83
N ASN A 287 42.67 -10.62 9.82
CA ASN A 287 44.13 -10.81 9.76
C ASN A 287 44.49 -12.30 9.73
#